data_AF-A0A371MS98-F1
#
_entry.id   AF-A0A371MS98-F1
#
_cell.length_a   1.000
_cell.length_b   1.000
_cell.length_c   1.000
_cell.angle_alpha   90.00
_cell.angle_beta   90.00
_cell.angle_gamma   90.00
#
_symmetry.space_group_name_H-M   'P 1'
#
loop_
_entity.id
_entity.type
_entity.pdbx_description
1 polymer ?
#
loop_
_entity_poly.entity_id
_entity_poly.type
_entity_poly.pdbx_seq_one_letter_code
_entity_poly.pdbx_strand_id
1 'polypeptide(L)'
;ASLRYFSDTDELLVVDERGLEERLGDEDETLPSVSSTAPVAVGILLGVVAVAALDLLPIVIAALAGVVAMVVTGCLSTSDAYDAVSWNVIFLLAGVIPLGVALTETGGAALLAELLVAIGGVLPHAAVLFVLYVAVGLLASVITPVATAVL
;
A
#
# COMPACT_ATOMS: atom_id res chain seq x y z
N ALA A 1 56.73 -10.48 -27.75
CA ALA A 1 56.64 -10.19 -26.30
C ALA A 1 55.26 -9.67 -25.85
N SER A 2 54.28 -9.50 -26.77
CA SER A 2 52.94 -8.96 -26.47
C SER A 2 51.84 -10.00 -26.20
N LEU A 3 52.12 -11.30 -26.39
CA LEU A 3 51.14 -12.39 -26.22
C LEU A 3 51.00 -12.91 -24.77
N ARG A 4 51.75 -12.35 -23.81
CA ARG A 4 51.65 -12.73 -22.38
C ARG A 4 50.78 -11.79 -21.53
N TYR A 5 50.20 -10.74 -22.13
CA TYR A 5 49.38 -9.77 -21.41
C TYR A 5 47.88 -10.16 -21.35
N PHE A 6 47.40 -10.99 -22.29
CA PHE A 6 45.99 -11.38 -22.38
C PHE A 6 45.57 -12.58 -21.52
N SER A 7 46.43 -13.05 -20.60
CA SER A 7 46.14 -14.21 -19.75
C SER A 7 45.81 -13.84 -18.29
N ASP A 8 45.77 -12.55 -17.96
CA ASP A 8 45.58 -12.05 -16.59
C ASP A 8 44.27 -11.24 -16.40
N THR A 9 43.46 -11.10 -17.46
CA THR A 9 42.15 -10.45 -17.37
C THR A 9 41.07 -11.48 -17.67
N ASP A 10 40.67 -12.17 -16.62
CA ASP A 10 39.45 -12.98 -16.46
C ASP A 10 38.18 -12.12 -16.61
N GLU A 11 38.07 -11.36 -17.71
CA GLU A 11 36.87 -10.60 -18.07
C GLU A 11 36.56 -10.80 -19.55
N LEU A 12 36.52 -12.07 -19.94
CA LEU A 12 35.84 -12.49 -21.15
C LEU A 12 34.45 -12.95 -20.70
N LEU A 13 33.54 -11.98 -20.55
CA LEU A 13 32.11 -12.19 -20.29
C LEU A 13 31.49 -12.81 -21.54
N VAL A 14 31.77 -14.10 -21.75
CA VAL A 14 30.99 -14.95 -22.64
C VAL A 14 29.65 -15.12 -21.94
N VAL A 15 28.66 -14.33 -22.37
CA VAL A 15 27.27 -14.62 -22.04
C VAL A 15 26.94 -15.91 -22.79
N ASP A 16 27.11 -17.02 -22.09
CA ASP A 16 26.68 -18.33 -22.52
C ASP A 16 25.18 -18.22 -22.83
N GLU A 17 24.77 -18.63 -24.03
CA GLU A 17 23.38 -18.52 -24.48
C GLU A 17 22.43 -19.24 -23.51
N ARG A 18 22.92 -20.25 -22.77
CA ARG A 18 22.17 -20.97 -21.74
C ARG A 18 21.89 -20.15 -20.49
N GLY A 19 22.76 -19.19 -20.16
CA GLY A 19 22.55 -18.24 -19.05
C GLY A 19 21.56 -17.13 -19.41
N LEU A 20 21.41 -16.81 -20.69
CA LEU A 20 20.35 -15.91 -21.18
C LEU A 20 19.01 -16.64 -21.27
N GLU A 21 18.99 -17.93 -21.65
CA GLU A 21 17.81 -18.79 -21.58
C GLU A 21 17.31 -19.00 -20.15
N GLU A 22 18.20 -19.10 -19.15
CA GLU A 22 17.82 -19.20 -17.73
C GLU A 22 17.24 -17.88 -17.19
N ARG A 23 17.67 -16.73 -17.72
CA ARG A 23 17.11 -15.41 -17.37
C ARG A 23 15.82 -15.07 -18.10
N LEU A 24 15.66 -15.51 -19.35
CA LEU A 24 14.37 -15.41 -20.07
C LEU A 24 13.37 -16.49 -19.62
N GLY A 25 13.84 -17.61 -19.06
CA GLY A 25 13.00 -18.64 -18.44
C GLY A 25 12.40 -18.22 -17.10
N ASP A 26 12.91 -17.14 -16.49
CA ASP A 26 12.33 -16.50 -15.29
C ASP A 26 11.29 -15.41 -15.66
N GLU A 27 11.19 -15.06 -16.96
CA GLU A 27 10.18 -14.17 -17.54
C GLU A 27 9.01 -14.93 -18.20
N ASP A 28 8.91 -16.25 -17.98
CA ASP A 28 7.61 -16.92 -18.05
C ASP A 28 6.80 -16.44 -16.83
N GLU A 29 6.29 -15.20 -16.97
CA GLU A 29 5.18 -14.63 -16.23
C GLU A 29 4.08 -15.68 -16.22
N THR A 30 4.12 -16.51 -15.18
CA THR A 30 3.18 -17.60 -14.95
C THR A 30 1.88 -16.89 -14.64
N LEU A 31 1.11 -16.59 -15.69
CA LEU A 31 -0.24 -16.06 -15.60
C LEU A 31 -0.92 -16.84 -14.49
N PRO A 32 -1.30 -16.22 -13.36
CA PRO A 32 -1.77 -16.95 -12.19
C PRO A 32 -2.99 -17.76 -12.61
N SER A 33 -2.77 -19.06 -12.81
CA SER A 33 -3.84 -19.99 -13.13
C SER A 33 -4.82 -19.91 -11.97
N VAL A 34 -6.08 -19.58 -12.28
CA VAL A 34 -7.12 -19.39 -11.27
C VAL A 34 -7.22 -20.69 -10.49
N SER A 35 -6.61 -20.74 -9.30
CA SER A 35 -6.64 -21.92 -8.45
C SER A 35 -8.09 -22.24 -8.10
N SER A 36 -8.41 -23.52 -7.83
CA SER A 36 -9.78 -23.93 -7.50
C SER A 36 -10.38 -23.19 -6.31
N THR A 37 -9.53 -22.53 -5.52
CA THR A 37 -9.87 -21.82 -4.28
C THR A 37 -10.16 -20.32 -4.49
N ALA A 38 -9.80 -19.76 -5.65
CA ALA A 38 -10.07 -18.37 -6.02
C ALA A 38 -11.56 -17.96 -5.95
N PRO A 39 -12.56 -18.73 -6.44
CA PRO A 39 -13.96 -18.31 -6.35
C PRO A 39 -14.46 -18.23 -4.90
N VAL A 40 -13.95 -19.10 -4.01
CA VAL A 40 -14.30 -19.08 -2.59
C VAL A 40 -13.73 -17.84 -1.91
N ALA A 41 -12.47 -17.51 -2.18
CA ALA A 41 -11.83 -16.30 -1.65
C ALA A 41 -12.56 -15.01 -2.09
N VAL A 42 -12.96 -14.92 -3.37
CA VAL A 42 -13.74 -13.79 -3.90
C VAL A 42 -15.12 -13.71 -3.23
N GLY A 43 -15.78 -14.86 -3.01
CA GLY A 43 -17.06 -14.90 -2.31
C GLY A 43 -16.97 -14.39 -0.87
N ILE A 44 -15.93 -14.78 -0.12
CA ILE A 44 -15.69 -14.29 1.24
C ILE A 44 -15.39 -12.79 1.23
N LEU A 45 -14.53 -12.32 0.31
CA LEU A 45 -14.19 -10.90 0.19
C LEU A 45 -15.44 -10.07 -0.09
N LEU A 46 -16.26 -10.47 -1.07
CA LEU A 46 -17.52 -9.79 -1.38
C LEU A 46 -18.48 -9.81 -0.19
N GLY A 47 -18.57 -10.94 0.53
CA GLY A 47 -19.37 -11.04 1.75
C GLY A 47 -18.94 -10.06 2.83
N VAL A 48 -17.64 -9.97 3.11
CA VAL A 48 -17.07 -9.03 4.10
C VAL A 48 -17.35 -7.59 3.69
N VAL A 49 -17.10 -7.24 2.42
CA VAL A 49 -17.35 -5.91 1.88
C VAL A 49 -18.84 -5.56 1.95
N ALA A 50 -19.73 -6.48 1.61
CA ALA A 50 -21.18 -6.25 1.69
C ALA A 50 -21.65 -6.04 3.14
N VAL A 51 -21.18 -6.86 4.08
CA VAL A 51 -21.52 -6.71 5.51
C VAL A 51 -21.02 -5.38 6.07
N ALA A 52 -19.80 -4.98 5.70
CA ALA A 52 -19.23 -3.69 6.11
C ALA A 52 -19.95 -2.50 5.44
N ALA A 53 -20.30 -2.60 4.15
CA ALA A 53 -20.97 -1.54 3.41
C ALA A 53 -22.43 -1.32 3.85
N LEU A 54 -23.09 -2.38 4.33
CA LEU A 54 -24.43 -2.29 4.92
C LEU A 54 -24.40 -1.90 6.41
N ASP A 55 -23.21 -1.63 6.96
CA ASP A 55 -22.96 -1.26 8.36
C ASP A 55 -23.56 -2.27 9.37
N LEU A 56 -23.71 -3.54 8.96
CA LEU A 56 -24.30 -4.58 9.80
C LEU A 56 -23.40 -4.90 10.99
N LEU A 57 -22.09 -4.99 10.74
CA LEU A 57 -21.05 -5.21 11.72
C LEU A 57 -19.92 -4.20 11.53
N PRO A 58 -19.21 -3.81 12.60
CA PRO A 58 -17.97 -3.03 12.48
C PRO A 58 -17.00 -3.70 11.52
N ILE A 59 -16.39 -2.91 10.62
CA ILE A 59 -15.47 -3.41 9.60
C ILE A 59 -14.35 -4.29 10.17
N VAL A 60 -13.90 -3.99 11.39
CA VAL A 60 -12.89 -4.78 12.10
C VAL A 60 -13.38 -6.21 12.38
N ILE A 61 -14.62 -6.36 12.87
CA ILE A 61 -15.20 -7.67 13.18
C ILE A 61 -15.49 -8.44 11.89
N ALA A 62 -16.02 -7.76 10.88
CA ALA A 62 -16.28 -8.36 9.56
C ALA A 62 -14.98 -8.85 8.90
N ALA A 63 -13.92 -8.04 8.93
CA ALA A 63 -12.61 -8.41 8.39
C ALA A 63 -12.00 -9.60 9.12
N LEU A 64 -12.02 -9.61 10.47
CA LEU A 64 -11.51 -10.74 11.25
C LEU A 64 -12.29 -12.03 10.97
N ALA A 65 -13.62 -11.94 10.89
CA ALA A 65 -14.46 -13.09 10.51
C ALA A 65 -14.13 -13.59 9.09
N GLY A 66 -13.86 -12.67 8.16
CA GLY A 66 -13.41 -12.99 6.80
C GLY A 66 -12.08 -13.73 6.76
N VAL A 67 -11.08 -13.26 7.52
CA VAL A 67 -9.77 -13.92 7.63
C VAL A 67 -9.92 -15.34 8.21
N VAL A 68 -10.70 -15.49 9.28
CA VAL A 68 -11.00 -16.81 9.85
C VAL A 68 -11.69 -17.71 8.82
N ALA A 69 -12.67 -17.19 8.09
CA ALA A 69 -13.34 -17.93 7.02
C ALA A 69 -12.33 -18.39 5.94
N MET A 70 -11.42 -17.52 5.50
CA MET A 70 -10.40 -17.85 4.50
C MET A 70 -9.43 -18.95 4.99
N VAL A 71 -9.06 -18.94 6.27
CA VAL A 71 -8.22 -19.99 6.86
C VAL A 71 -8.96 -21.32 6.95
N VAL A 72 -10.23 -21.30 7.37
CA VAL A 72 -11.06 -22.52 7.46
C VAL A 72 -11.34 -23.12 6.08
N THR A 73 -11.54 -22.29 5.05
CA THR A 73 -11.73 -22.78 3.68
C THR A 73 -10.43 -23.20 2.99
N GLY A 74 -9.28 -23.07 3.66
CA GLY A 74 -7.97 -23.42 3.10
C GLY A 74 -7.51 -22.49 1.97
N CYS A 75 -8.07 -21.28 1.89
CA CYS A 75 -7.62 -20.25 0.93
C CYS A 75 -6.25 -19.69 1.32
N LEU A 76 -5.97 -19.63 2.62
CA LEU A 76 -4.79 -19.00 3.19
C LEU A 76 -4.32 -19.83 4.40
N SER A 77 -3.01 -20.07 4.52
CA SER A 77 -2.48 -20.70 5.73
C SER A 77 -2.38 -19.69 6.87
N THR A 78 -2.34 -20.16 8.12
CA THR A 78 -2.21 -19.28 9.28
C THR A 78 -0.92 -18.47 9.24
N SER A 79 0.19 -19.02 8.74
CA SER A 79 1.45 -18.28 8.58
C SER A 79 1.32 -17.17 7.54
N ASP A 80 0.74 -17.48 6.37
CA ASP A 80 0.55 -16.49 5.30
C ASP A 80 -0.35 -15.34 5.76
N ALA A 81 -1.34 -15.62 6.62
CA ALA A 81 -2.20 -14.61 7.20
C ALA A 81 -1.44 -13.61 8.08
N TYR A 82 -0.43 -14.06 8.83
CA TYR A 82 0.43 -13.17 9.63
C TYR A 82 1.45 -12.43 8.77
N ASP A 83 1.99 -13.09 7.74
CA ASP A 83 2.94 -12.47 6.81
C ASP A 83 2.28 -11.39 5.94
N ALA A 84 0.99 -11.55 5.63
CA ALA A 84 0.19 -10.56 4.92
C ALA A 84 -0.07 -9.27 5.74
N VAL A 85 0.18 -9.28 7.06
CA VAL A 85 0.00 -8.11 7.91
C VAL A 85 1.17 -7.15 7.77
N SER A 86 0.91 -5.95 7.26
CA SER A 86 1.90 -4.87 7.25
C SER A 86 2.03 -4.22 8.63
N TRP A 87 2.98 -4.73 9.44
CA TRP A 87 3.27 -4.18 10.77
C TRP A 87 3.62 -2.68 10.74
N ASN A 88 4.25 -2.21 9.66
CA ASN A 88 4.56 -0.79 9.46
C ASN A 88 3.27 0.06 9.48
N VAL A 89 2.24 -0.36 8.73
CA VAL A 89 0.95 0.35 8.68
C VAL A 89 0.29 0.37 10.06
N ILE A 90 0.34 -0.74 10.81
CA ILE A 90 -0.23 -0.81 12.16
C ILE A 90 0.45 0.19 13.09
N PHE A 91 1.78 0.20 13.14
CA PHE A 91 2.52 1.15 13.98
C PHE A 91 2.32 2.60 13.54
N LEU A 92 2.25 2.85 12.23
CA LEU A 92 1.97 4.18 11.69
C LEU A 92 0.59 4.67 12.13
N LEU A 93 -0.47 3.88 11.92
CA LEU A 93 -1.83 4.23 12.36
C LEU A 93 -1.91 4.42 13.88
N ALA A 94 -1.25 3.55 14.64
CA ALA A 94 -1.17 3.66 16.10
C ALA A 94 -0.48 4.96 16.54
N GLY A 95 0.53 5.43 15.80
CA GLY A 95 1.25 6.69 16.07
C GLY A 95 0.49 7.95 15.64
N VAL A 96 -0.38 7.85 14.64
CA VAL A 96 -1.21 8.99 14.18
C VAL A 96 -2.24 9.40 15.23
N ILE A 97 -2.76 8.45 16.00
CA ILE A 97 -3.75 8.72 17.08
C ILE A 97 -3.19 9.72 18.13
N PRO A 98 -2.06 9.46 18.82
CA PRO A 98 -1.52 10.39 19.80
C PRO A 98 -1.03 11.70 19.18
N LEU A 99 -0.57 11.69 17.92
CA LEU A 99 -0.20 12.91 17.20
C LEU A 99 -1.41 13.82 17.03
N GLY A 100 -2.56 13.28 16.61
CA GLY A 100 -3.81 14.04 16.49
C GLY A 100 -4.28 14.62 17.82
N VAL A 101 -4.15 13.85 18.91
CA VAL A 101 -4.45 14.34 20.27
C VAL A 101 -3.51 15.48 20.65
N ALA A 102 -2.20 15.33 20.45
CA ALA A 102 -1.23 16.38 20.75
C ALA A 102 -1.46 17.67 19.93
N LEU A 103 -1.85 17.55 18.66
CA LEU A 103 -2.19 18.70 17.81
C LEU A 103 -3.44 19.44 18.32
N THR A 104 -4.38 18.71 18.90
CA THR A 104 -5.59 19.28 19.50
C THR A 104 -5.27 19.97 20.83
N GLU A 105 -4.51 19.30 21.71
CA GLU A 105 -4.11 19.83 23.03
C GLU A 105 -3.17 21.05 22.92
N THR A 106 -2.33 21.11 21.90
CA THR A 106 -1.46 22.29 21.63
C THR A 106 -2.24 23.47 21.04
N GLY A 107 -3.52 23.30 20.73
CA GLY A 107 -4.34 24.32 20.07
C GLY A 107 -4.07 24.49 18.58
N GLY A 108 -3.18 23.67 17.99
CA GLY A 108 -2.86 23.74 16.56
C GLY A 108 -4.09 23.46 15.68
N ALA A 109 -4.96 22.53 16.10
CA ALA A 109 -6.23 22.27 15.42
C ALA A 109 -7.15 23.51 15.42
N ALA A 110 -7.20 24.26 16.52
CA ALA A 110 -8.01 25.48 16.63
C ALA A 110 -7.48 26.59 15.72
N LEU A 111 -6.16 26.79 15.68
CA LEU A 111 -5.52 27.78 14.79
C LEU A 111 -5.80 27.48 13.31
N LEU A 112 -5.73 26.21 12.90
CA LEU A 112 -6.06 25.81 11.53
C LEU A 112 -7.54 26.02 11.20
N ALA A 113 -8.44 25.73 12.15
CA ALA A 113 -9.87 25.95 11.97
C ALA A 113 -10.21 27.45 11.83
N GLU A 114 -9.62 28.31 12.67
CA GLU A 114 -9.80 29.77 12.59
C GLU A 114 -9.29 30.33 11.26
N LEU A 115 -8.14 29.85 10.77
CA LEU A 115 -7.60 30.22 9.46
C LEU A 115 -8.56 29.87 8.33
N LEU A 116 -9.14 28.66 8.36
CA LEU A 116 -10.10 28.22 7.34
C LEU A 116 -11.40 29.05 7.38
N VAL A 117 -11.91 29.38 8.57
CA VAL A 117 -13.11 30.22 8.74
C VAL A 117 -12.85 31.64 8.24
N ALA A 118 -11.68 32.21 8.53
CA ALA A 118 -11.32 33.54 8.04
C ALA A 118 -11.29 33.62 6.51
N ILE A 119 -10.77 32.58 5.83
CA ILE A 119 -10.78 32.48 4.36
C ILE A 119 -12.21 32.26 3.84
N GLY A 120 -13.01 31.45 4.53
CA GLY A 120 -14.40 31.17 4.18
C GLY A 120 -15.37 32.34 4.35
N GLY A 121 -15.02 33.36 5.15
CA GLY A 121 -15.79 34.60 5.23
C GLY A 121 -15.73 35.45 3.95
N VAL A 122 -14.74 35.21 3.09
CA VAL A 122 -14.49 35.99 1.86
C VAL A 122 -14.81 35.19 0.59
N LEU A 123 -14.63 33.86 0.62
CA LEU A 123 -14.82 32.97 -0.53
C LEU A 123 -16.09 32.11 -0.42
N PRO A 124 -16.69 31.68 -1.55
CA PRO A 124 -17.77 30.70 -1.54
C PRO A 124 -17.34 29.38 -0.88
N HIS A 125 -18.24 28.71 -0.16
CA HIS A 125 -17.98 27.43 0.54
C HIS A 125 -17.27 26.37 -0.34
N ALA A 126 -17.64 26.29 -1.62
CA ALA A 126 -17.02 25.35 -2.56
C ALA A 126 -15.52 25.65 -2.80
N ALA A 127 -15.12 26.92 -2.80
CA ALA A 127 -13.73 27.31 -3.00
C ALA A 127 -12.86 27.02 -1.76
N VAL A 128 -13.42 27.12 -0.56
CA VAL A 128 -12.73 26.72 0.69
C VAL A 128 -12.43 25.23 0.70
N LEU A 129 -13.40 24.39 0.33
CA LEU A 129 -13.21 22.94 0.21
C LEU A 129 -12.14 22.59 -0.83
N PHE A 130 -12.12 23.32 -1.96
CA PHE A 130 -11.08 23.15 -2.98
C PHE A 130 -9.69 23.49 -2.45
N VAL A 131 -9.52 24.63 -1.76
CA VAL A 131 -8.23 25.02 -1.18
C VAL A 131 -7.76 24.02 -0.13
N LEU A 132 -8.67 23.56 0.75
CA LEU A 132 -8.36 22.55 1.76
C LEU A 132 -7.93 21.23 1.11
N TYR A 133 -8.66 20.77 0.09
CA TYR A 133 -8.32 19.57 -0.66
C TYR A 133 -6.93 19.68 -1.31
N VAL A 134 -6.65 20.82 -1.95
CA VAL A 134 -5.33 21.07 -2.55
C VAL A 134 -4.24 21.08 -1.48
N ALA A 135 -4.46 21.74 -0.34
CA ALA A 135 -3.47 21.80 0.74
C ALA A 135 -3.16 20.42 1.33
N VAL A 136 -4.19 19.62 1.64
CA VAL A 136 -4.04 18.25 2.15
C VAL A 136 -3.41 17.34 1.10
N GLY A 137 -3.84 17.44 -0.15
CA GLY A 137 -3.27 16.68 -1.27
C GLY A 137 -1.78 16.98 -1.49
N LEU A 138 -1.39 18.25 -1.38
CA LEU A 138 0.01 18.66 -1.49
C LEU A 138 0.85 18.08 -0.34
N LEU A 139 0.36 18.14 0.90
CA LEU A 139 1.01 17.49 2.04
C LEU A 139 1.13 15.97 1.85
N ALA A 140 0.06 15.30 1.40
CA ALA A 140 0.05 13.86 1.15
C ALA A 140 1.07 13.46 0.08
N SER A 141 1.21 14.28 -0.97
CA SER A 141 2.20 14.08 -2.04
C SER A 141 3.66 14.23 -1.57
N VAL A 142 3.91 14.99 -0.51
CA VAL A 142 5.24 15.14 0.11
C VAL A 142 5.56 13.95 1.02
N ILE A 143 4.55 13.46 1.76
CA ILE A 143 4.71 12.36 2.73
C ILE A 143 4.85 11.00 2.04
N THR A 144 4.03 10.73 1.03
CA THR A 144 4.17 9.52 0.19
C THR A 144 5.24 9.84 -0.83
N PRO A 145 6.50 9.40 -0.66
CA PRO A 145 7.60 9.96 -1.41
C PRO A 145 7.32 9.88 -2.91
N VAL A 146 7.41 11.02 -3.61
CA VAL A 146 7.84 11.06 -5.01
C VAL A 146 7.08 10.12 -5.98
N ALA A 147 5.75 10.19 -6.00
CA ALA A 147 5.00 9.74 -7.19
C ALA A 147 5.46 10.43 -8.50
N THR A 148 6.28 11.49 -8.40
CA THR A 148 6.78 12.35 -9.50
C THR A 148 8.28 12.29 -9.78
N ALA A 149 9.11 11.53 -9.07
CA ALA A 149 10.51 11.44 -9.50
C ALA A 149 10.70 10.59 -10.78
N VAL A 150 9.70 9.76 -11.13
CA VAL A 150 9.79 8.68 -12.13
C VAL A 150 8.79 8.81 -13.30
N LEU A 151 7.99 9.88 -13.37
CA LEU A 151 7.31 10.27 -14.61
C LEU A 151 8.22 11.18 -15.43
#